data_AF-A0A101HH40-F1
#
_entry.id   AF-A0A101HH40-F1
#
_cell.length_a   1.000
_cell.length_b   1.000
_cell.length_c   1.000
_cell.angle_alpha   90.00
_cell.angle_beta   90.00
_cell.angle_gamma   90.00
#
_symmetry.space_group_name_H-M   'P 1'
#
loop_
_entity.id
_entity.type
_entity.pdbx_description
1 polymer ?
#
loop_
_entity_poly.entity_id
_entity_poly.type
_entity_poly.pdbx_seq_one_letter_code
_entity_poly.pdbx_strand_id
1 'polypeptide(L)'
;MKKLPILHFTIFLFLAVSFLLLQFTPAYSTAEDEIESEIEETQEKIEQNESKLKSIEVRIDEIKSSNYSVSKQISLITDEINKMEEEIEAKDKEIEKKLAEIKEKEEILESKRSSLASISSKLYMESRVGSVEFFFSNTGIDEVIQSLFVKRTAISILKNEITDITGEFEDLTKLKEELVEEKEELDVQRKDLDESHELLLAEKAKLQRELSEKYNSRELVARTINGLKSELSDLQYHLLIVRQGGTNVNATSVPGSTENLSTLPGFKANAPSGYFGVFSIGAYTHRNGMSQWGARARADAGKSYTQILSHYYPSFVLTTGYSEPSTVKIEGTGLDCSNNSKYYNETLSFDTYMNRIFEMPASWNPEAVKAQAIATRSYAIHQINSNGYIRPNQSDQVYKNCDNAAGWKNAVAATKGMVLTSNGSAAFSQYAA
;
A
#
# COMPACT_ATOMS: atom_id res chain seq x y z
N MET A 1 46.12 9.79 86.47
CA MET A 1 44.94 9.26 85.73
C MET A 1 44.28 10.41 84.95
N LYS A 2 43.28 10.14 84.10
CA LYS A 2 42.55 11.11 83.22
C LYS A 2 43.30 11.68 82.00
N LYS A 3 43.64 10.81 81.02
CA LYS A 3 43.76 11.18 79.58
C LYS A 3 42.97 10.23 78.65
N LEU A 4 42.03 9.46 79.19
CA LEU A 4 41.26 8.44 78.46
C LEU A 4 40.00 8.90 77.69
N PRO A 5 39.29 10.01 78.03
CA PRO A 5 37.97 10.27 77.41
C PRO A 5 38.06 10.80 75.98
N ILE A 6 39.13 11.55 75.63
CA ILE A 6 39.27 12.20 74.31
C ILE A 6 39.41 11.15 73.20
N LEU A 7 40.24 10.12 73.40
CA LEU A 7 40.49 9.08 72.40
C LEU A 7 39.22 8.25 72.10
N HIS A 8 38.43 7.94 73.13
CA HIS A 8 37.16 7.24 72.96
C HIS A 8 36.13 8.13 72.25
N PHE A 9 36.09 9.43 72.56
CA PHE A 9 35.21 10.37 71.87
C PHE A 9 35.59 10.54 70.39
N THR A 10 36.89 10.63 70.05
CA THR A 10 37.31 10.73 68.64
C THR A 10 37.08 9.44 67.86
N ILE A 11 37.27 8.26 68.48
CA ILE A 11 36.95 6.97 67.85
C ILE A 11 35.43 6.83 67.65
N PHE A 12 34.62 7.19 68.65
CA PHE A 12 33.16 7.14 68.53
C PHE A 12 32.63 8.13 67.49
N LEU A 13 33.19 9.35 67.42
CA LEU A 13 32.84 10.33 66.39
C LEU A 13 33.25 9.85 64.99
N PHE A 14 34.42 9.24 64.84
CA PHE A 14 34.88 8.70 63.56
C PHE A 14 34.03 7.49 63.11
N LEU A 15 33.65 6.60 64.04
CA LEU A 15 32.70 5.51 63.76
C LEU A 15 31.31 6.04 63.42
N ALA A 16 30.80 7.05 64.14
CA ALA A 16 29.50 7.65 63.85
C ALA A 16 29.48 8.34 62.48
N VAL A 17 30.53 9.09 62.12
CA VAL A 17 30.66 9.73 60.79
C VAL A 17 30.85 8.68 59.69
N SER A 18 31.65 7.63 59.91
CA SER A 18 31.82 6.53 58.96
C SER A 18 30.51 5.76 58.74
N PHE A 19 29.75 5.51 59.81
CA PHE A 19 28.42 4.89 59.74
C PHE A 19 27.41 5.80 59.03
N LEU A 20 27.48 7.12 59.24
CA LEU A 20 26.67 8.09 58.49
C LEU A 20 26.99 8.05 56.99
N LEU A 21 28.28 8.02 56.62
CA LEU A 21 28.73 7.96 55.22
C LEU A 21 28.38 6.62 54.55
N LEU A 22 28.39 5.51 55.29
CA LEU A 22 27.94 4.20 54.81
C LEU A 22 26.42 4.10 54.59
N GLN A 23 25.62 5.07 55.08
CA GLN A 23 24.19 5.18 54.76
C GLN A 23 23.93 5.92 53.43
N PHE A 24 24.97 6.46 52.76
CA PHE A 24 24.85 7.24 51.52
C PHE A 24 25.48 6.56 50.30
N THR A 25 25.37 5.24 50.17
CA THR A 25 25.51 4.59 48.85
C THR A 25 24.25 4.89 48.02
N PRO A 26 24.32 5.61 46.88
CA PRO A 26 23.16 5.81 46.04
C PRO A 26 22.73 4.46 45.45
N ALA A 27 21.52 4.02 45.79
CA ALA A 27 20.87 2.90 45.11
C ALA A 27 20.37 3.41 43.75
N TYR A 28 21.13 3.12 42.69
CA TYR A 28 20.68 3.36 41.32
C TYR A 28 19.46 2.47 41.02
N SER A 29 18.47 3.04 40.35
CA SER A 29 17.24 2.34 39.97
C SER A 29 17.50 1.49 38.73
N THR A 30 17.97 0.26 38.90
CA THR A 30 18.28 -0.67 37.79
C THR A 30 17.11 -0.89 36.84
N ALA A 31 15.88 -0.72 37.33
CA ALA A 31 14.64 -0.81 36.55
C ALA A 31 14.44 0.32 35.51
N GLU A 32 15.27 1.37 35.49
CA GLU A 32 15.27 2.35 34.38
C GLU A 32 16.09 1.81 33.21
N ASP A 33 17.37 1.48 33.47
CA ASP A 33 18.30 0.89 32.51
C ASP A 33 17.76 -0.42 31.88
N GLU A 34 17.08 -1.24 32.67
CA GLU A 34 16.47 -2.51 32.26
C GLU A 34 15.32 -2.30 31.23
N ILE A 35 14.42 -1.35 31.48
CA ILE A 35 13.33 -1.03 30.55
C ILE A 35 13.87 -0.31 29.29
N GLU A 36 14.93 0.50 29.40
CA GLU A 36 15.59 1.07 28.22
C GLU A 36 16.20 -0.02 27.34
N SER A 37 16.83 -1.04 27.93
CA SER A 37 17.32 -2.21 27.18
C SER A 37 16.19 -3.03 26.54
N GLU A 38 15.04 -3.21 27.22
CA GLU A 38 13.88 -3.88 26.63
C GLU A 38 13.26 -3.09 25.46
N ILE A 39 13.28 -1.75 25.53
CA ILE A 39 12.84 -0.85 24.45
C ILE A 39 13.77 -0.96 23.24
N GLU A 40 15.09 -0.93 23.44
CA GLU A 40 16.06 -1.09 22.35
C GLU A 40 15.94 -2.47 21.69
N GLU A 41 15.86 -3.56 22.46
CA GLU A 41 15.70 -4.92 21.91
C GLU A 41 14.35 -5.08 21.19
N THR A 42 13.27 -4.46 21.70
CA THR A 42 11.95 -4.50 21.05
C THR A 42 11.93 -3.68 19.76
N GLN A 43 12.63 -2.54 19.71
CA GLN A 43 12.79 -1.78 18.48
C GLN A 43 13.64 -2.55 17.45
N GLU A 44 14.74 -3.19 17.85
CA GLU A 44 15.52 -4.04 16.94
C GLU A 44 14.68 -5.21 16.40
N LYS A 45 13.88 -5.87 17.25
CA LYS A 45 12.91 -6.91 16.82
C LYS A 45 11.91 -6.36 15.79
N ILE A 46 11.46 -5.11 15.90
CA ILE A 46 10.59 -4.48 14.89
C ILE A 46 11.35 -4.28 13.58
N GLU A 47 12.51 -3.64 13.61
CA GLU A 47 13.31 -3.33 12.41
C GLU A 47 13.74 -4.61 11.67
N GLN A 48 14.15 -5.66 12.40
CA GLN A 48 14.41 -6.98 11.83
C GLN A 48 13.18 -7.58 11.16
N ASN A 49 11.97 -7.43 11.73
CA ASN A 49 10.75 -7.98 11.16
C ASN A 49 10.23 -7.15 9.97
N GLU A 50 10.40 -5.84 9.95
CA GLU A 50 10.12 -5.01 8.77
C GLU A 50 11.07 -5.32 7.61
N SER A 51 12.34 -5.61 7.91
CA SER A 51 13.31 -6.11 6.92
C SER A 51 12.89 -7.49 6.36
N LYS A 52 12.48 -8.43 7.22
CA LYS A 52 11.91 -9.73 6.80
C LYS A 52 10.65 -9.55 5.96
N LEU A 53 9.74 -8.65 6.35
CA LEU A 53 8.51 -8.34 5.63
C LEU A 53 8.81 -7.87 4.20
N LYS A 54 9.72 -6.89 4.05
CA LYS A 54 10.16 -6.38 2.75
C LYS A 54 10.80 -7.47 1.88
N SER A 55 11.57 -8.38 2.46
CA SER A 55 12.12 -9.53 1.74
C SER A 55 11.03 -10.50 1.25
N ILE A 56 10.01 -10.76 2.06
CA ILE A 56 8.84 -11.57 1.67
C ILE A 56 8.05 -10.89 0.54
N GLU A 57 7.90 -9.56 0.57
CA GLU A 57 7.19 -8.82 -0.48
C GLU A 57 7.93 -8.82 -1.83
N VAL A 58 9.26 -8.62 -1.83
CA VAL A 58 10.09 -8.81 -3.03
C VAL A 58 9.93 -10.23 -3.58
N ARG A 59 10.00 -11.25 -2.71
CA ARG A 59 9.84 -12.65 -3.13
C ARG A 59 8.43 -12.95 -3.67
N ILE A 60 7.39 -12.31 -3.15
CA ILE A 60 6.02 -12.41 -3.70
C ILE A 60 5.97 -11.89 -5.14
N ASP A 61 6.62 -10.77 -5.43
CA ASP A 61 6.61 -10.18 -6.78
C ASP A 61 7.52 -10.92 -7.77
N GLU A 62 8.62 -11.53 -7.31
CA GLU A 62 9.36 -12.54 -8.07
C GLU A 62 8.45 -13.73 -8.47
N ILE A 63 7.77 -14.34 -7.50
CA ILE A 63 6.92 -15.53 -7.75
C ILE A 63 5.77 -15.19 -8.70
N LYS A 64 5.14 -14.01 -8.57
CA LYS A 64 4.13 -13.53 -9.53
C LYS A 64 4.69 -13.43 -10.94
N SER A 65 5.89 -12.86 -11.09
CA SER A 65 6.55 -12.67 -12.39
C SER A 65 6.88 -14.01 -13.05
N SER A 66 7.41 -14.96 -12.28
CA SER A 66 7.63 -16.34 -12.74
C SER A 66 6.32 -17.05 -13.11
N ASN A 67 5.29 -16.95 -12.28
CA ASN A 67 3.97 -17.55 -12.53
C ASN A 67 3.29 -16.97 -13.79
N TYR A 68 3.47 -15.69 -14.07
CA TYR A 68 3.03 -15.06 -15.33
C TYR A 68 3.82 -15.60 -16.53
N SER A 69 5.16 -15.69 -16.43
CA SER A 69 6.00 -16.27 -17.49
C SER A 69 5.62 -17.71 -17.81
N VAL A 70 5.53 -18.58 -16.78
CA VAL A 70 5.13 -19.99 -16.92
C VAL A 70 3.71 -20.09 -17.48
N SER A 71 2.78 -19.23 -17.06
CA SER A 71 1.42 -19.20 -17.64
C SER A 71 1.40 -18.82 -19.12
N LYS A 72 2.32 -17.96 -19.59
CA LYS A 72 2.48 -17.64 -21.01
C LYS A 72 3.12 -18.80 -21.78
N GLN A 73 4.13 -19.47 -21.20
CA GLN A 73 4.76 -20.65 -21.81
C GLN A 73 3.74 -21.79 -21.98
N ILE A 74 2.90 -22.05 -20.96
CA ILE A 74 1.79 -22.99 -21.04
C ILE A 74 0.88 -22.64 -22.23
N SER A 75 0.37 -21.40 -22.31
CA SER A 75 -0.52 -20.97 -23.40
C SER A 75 0.08 -21.22 -24.78
N LEU A 76 1.36 -20.87 -24.99
CA LEU A 76 2.03 -21.06 -26.28
C LEU A 76 2.16 -22.54 -26.64
N ILE A 77 2.48 -23.40 -25.67
CA ILE A 77 2.59 -24.85 -25.88
C ILE A 77 1.21 -25.48 -26.08
N THR A 78 0.16 -25.00 -25.39
CA THR A 78 -1.23 -25.42 -25.67
C THR A 78 -1.63 -25.07 -27.10
N ASP A 79 -1.34 -23.84 -27.56
CA ASP A 79 -1.61 -23.41 -28.94
C ASP A 79 -0.84 -24.24 -29.98
N GLU A 80 0.40 -24.66 -29.66
CA GLU A 80 1.26 -25.48 -30.52
C GLU A 80 0.83 -26.96 -30.55
N ILE A 81 0.43 -27.55 -29.42
CA ILE A 81 -0.17 -28.89 -29.33
C ILE A 81 -1.47 -28.96 -30.15
N ASN A 82 -2.38 -27.99 -29.98
CA ASN A 82 -3.63 -27.92 -30.74
C ASN A 82 -3.36 -27.88 -32.26
N LYS A 83 -2.36 -27.09 -32.69
CA LYS A 83 -1.96 -27.02 -34.11
C LYS A 83 -1.39 -28.34 -34.63
N MET A 84 -0.58 -29.04 -33.83
CA MET A 84 -0.10 -30.38 -34.21
C MET A 84 -1.25 -31.38 -34.29
N GLU A 85 -2.23 -31.32 -33.38
CA GLU A 85 -3.42 -32.18 -33.44
C GLU A 85 -4.26 -31.92 -34.71
N GLU A 86 -4.47 -30.65 -35.11
CA GLU A 86 -5.10 -30.29 -36.38
C GLU A 86 -4.33 -30.81 -37.62
N GLU A 87 -2.99 -30.74 -37.61
CA GLU A 87 -2.14 -31.23 -38.71
C GLU A 87 -2.11 -32.77 -38.79
N ILE A 88 -2.10 -33.46 -37.65
CA ILE A 88 -2.19 -34.92 -37.56
C ILE A 88 -3.58 -35.39 -38.04
N GLU A 89 -4.66 -34.74 -37.61
CA GLU A 89 -6.02 -35.00 -38.10
C GLU A 89 -6.16 -34.76 -39.62
N ALA A 90 -5.44 -33.79 -40.19
CA ALA A 90 -5.42 -33.54 -41.62
C ALA A 90 -4.70 -34.64 -42.39
N LYS A 91 -3.53 -35.10 -41.89
CA LYS A 91 -2.79 -36.22 -42.49
C LYS A 91 -3.57 -37.52 -42.44
N ASP A 92 -4.25 -37.85 -41.34
CA ASP A 92 -5.09 -39.07 -41.27
C ASP A 92 -6.18 -39.08 -42.35
N LYS A 93 -6.87 -37.94 -42.56
CA LYS A 93 -7.90 -37.81 -43.61
C LYS A 93 -7.32 -37.94 -45.02
N GLU A 94 -6.07 -37.52 -45.24
CA GLU A 94 -5.40 -37.74 -46.52
C GLU A 94 -4.94 -39.19 -46.70
N ILE A 95 -4.44 -39.84 -45.64
CA ILE A 95 -4.08 -41.27 -45.63
C ILE A 95 -5.32 -42.14 -45.92
N GLU A 96 -6.47 -41.87 -45.29
CA GLU A 96 -7.73 -42.56 -45.59
C GLU A 96 -8.15 -42.38 -47.07
N LYS A 97 -8.04 -41.16 -47.60
CA LYS A 97 -8.30 -40.86 -49.01
C LYS A 97 -7.35 -41.62 -49.94
N LYS A 98 -6.05 -41.71 -49.60
CA LYS A 98 -5.06 -42.48 -50.35
C LYS A 98 -5.32 -43.98 -50.31
N LEU A 99 -5.72 -44.53 -49.16
CA LEU A 99 -6.12 -45.93 -49.03
C LEU A 99 -7.35 -46.26 -49.91
N ALA A 100 -8.30 -45.34 -50.03
CA ALA A 100 -9.43 -45.49 -50.95
C ALA A 100 -9.00 -45.44 -52.43
N GLU A 101 -8.15 -44.49 -52.82
CA GLU A 101 -7.58 -44.39 -54.17
C GLU A 101 -6.79 -45.65 -54.55
N ILE A 102 -5.94 -46.15 -53.64
CA ILE A 102 -5.17 -47.40 -53.79
C ILE A 102 -6.11 -48.59 -54.05
N LYS A 103 -7.15 -48.77 -53.23
CA LYS A 103 -8.11 -49.88 -53.35
C LYS A 103 -8.88 -49.85 -54.68
N GLU A 104 -9.26 -48.67 -55.17
CA GLU A 104 -9.91 -48.54 -56.49
C GLU A 104 -8.95 -49.02 -57.60
N LYS A 105 -7.66 -48.65 -57.52
CA LYS A 105 -6.64 -49.11 -58.49
C LYS A 105 -6.43 -50.62 -58.43
N GLU A 106 -6.44 -51.25 -57.25
CA GLU A 106 -6.37 -52.72 -57.11
C GLU A 106 -7.54 -53.43 -57.82
N GLU A 107 -8.78 -52.98 -57.58
CA GLU A 107 -9.98 -53.56 -58.19
C GLU A 107 -9.98 -53.43 -59.73
N ILE A 108 -9.53 -52.27 -60.25
CA ILE A 108 -9.37 -52.06 -61.70
C ILE A 108 -8.24 -52.95 -62.25
N LEU A 109 -7.09 -53.01 -61.58
CA LEU A 109 -5.91 -53.76 -62.02
C LEU A 109 -6.23 -55.25 -62.17
N GLU A 110 -6.96 -55.84 -61.21
CA GLU A 110 -7.39 -57.24 -61.27
C GLU A 110 -8.43 -57.49 -62.38
N SER A 111 -9.39 -56.59 -62.55
CA SER A 111 -10.36 -56.64 -63.66
C SER A 111 -9.67 -56.59 -65.04
N LYS A 112 -8.66 -55.74 -65.20
CA LYS A 112 -7.84 -55.64 -66.42
C LYS A 112 -6.98 -56.89 -66.63
N ARG A 113 -6.35 -57.43 -65.58
CA ARG A 113 -5.56 -58.69 -65.61
C ARG A 113 -6.41 -59.90 -66.03
N SER A 114 -7.60 -60.05 -65.42
CA SER A 114 -8.58 -61.09 -65.78
C SER A 114 -9.03 -60.97 -67.24
N SER A 115 -9.32 -59.74 -67.69
CA SER A 115 -9.66 -59.46 -69.09
C SER A 115 -8.52 -59.83 -70.06
N LEU A 116 -7.28 -59.45 -69.74
CA LEU A 116 -6.08 -59.77 -70.50
C LEU A 116 -5.86 -61.29 -70.59
N ALA A 117 -6.02 -62.03 -69.49
CA ALA A 117 -5.91 -63.48 -69.46
C ALA A 117 -6.98 -64.17 -70.34
N SER A 118 -8.24 -63.70 -70.27
CA SER A 118 -9.36 -64.21 -71.07
C SER A 118 -9.14 -64.03 -72.58
N ILE A 119 -8.70 -62.84 -73.01
CA ILE A 119 -8.43 -62.57 -74.43
C ILE A 119 -7.18 -63.31 -74.91
N SER A 120 -6.13 -63.38 -74.09
CA SER A 120 -4.89 -64.12 -74.42
C SER A 120 -5.14 -65.62 -74.57
N SER A 121 -5.98 -66.21 -73.71
CA SER A 121 -6.37 -67.63 -73.79
C SER A 121 -7.15 -67.93 -75.08
N LYS A 122 -8.13 -67.09 -75.43
CA LYS A 122 -8.89 -67.21 -76.69
C LYS A 122 -7.98 -67.10 -77.92
N LEU A 123 -7.11 -66.08 -77.95
CA LEU A 123 -6.14 -65.89 -79.03
C LEU A 123 -5.18 -67.09 -79.15
N TYR A 124 -4.72 -67.65 -78.03
CA TYR A 124 -3.87 -68.84 -78.02
C TYR A 124 -4.57 -70.06 -78.64
N MET A 125 -5.81 -70.36 -78.22
CA MET A 125 -6.59 -71.47 -78.79
C MET A 125 -6.84 -71.29 -80.28
N GLU A 126 -7.31 -70.12 -80.71
CA GLU A 126 -7.58 -69.80 -82.12
C GLU A 126 -6.32 -69.94 -82.98
N SER A 127 -5.18 -69.42 -82.50
CA SER A 127 -3.89 -69.52 -83.20
C SER A 127 -3.37 -70.95 -83.39
N ARG A 128 -3.88 -71.91 -82.62
CA ARG A 128 -3.45 -73.31 -82.62
C ARG A 128 -4.38 -74.24 -83.41
N VAL A 129 -5.64 -73.84 -83.63
CA VAL A 129 -6.62 -74.57 -84.46
C VAL A 129 -6.59 -74.08 -85.92
N GLY A 130 -6.26 -72.80 -86.15
CA GLY A 130 -6.39 -72.12 -87.45
C GLY A 130 -5.42 -72.51 -88.58
N SER A 131 -4.91 -73.74 -88.64
CA SER A 131 -3.95 -74.17 -89.69
C SER A 131 -4.37 -75.38 -90.52
N VAL A 132 -5.36 -76.18 -90.08
CA VAL A 132 -5.88 -77.33 -90.85
C VAL A 132 -7.38 -77.19 -91.12
N GLU A 133 -8.25 -77.10 -90.11
CA GLU A 133 -9.68 -76.77 -90.29
C GLU A 133 -9.90 -75.50 -91.14
N PHE A 134 -9.06 -74.48 -90.93
CA PHE A 134 -9.16 -73.15 -91.55
C PHE A 134 -9.18 -73.16 -93.09
N PHE A 135 -8.45 -74.08 -93.72
CA PHE A 135 -8.41 -74.19 -95.19
C PHE A 135 -9.64 -74.90 -95.78
N PHE A 136 -10.47 -75.55 -94.96
CA PHE A 136 -11.66 -76.29 -95.38
C PHE A 136 -12.99 -75.69 -94.88
N SER A 137 -12.95 -74.68 -94.01
CA SER A 137 -14.12 -73.91 -93.58
C SER A 137 -14.52 -72.86 -94.61
N ASN A 138 -15.79 -72.85 -95.04
CA ASN A 138 -16.35 -71.90 -96.02
C ASN A 138 -16.69 -70.53 -95.39
N THR A 139 -15.76 -69.97 -94.61
CA THR A 139 -15.86 -68.69 -93.88
C THR A 139 -14.87 -67.67 -94.43
N GLY A 140 -15.13 -66.37 -94.24
CA GLY A 140 -14.28 -65.30 -94.77
C GLY A 140 -12.89 -65.27 -94.10
N ILE A 141 -11.83 -65.45 -94.89
CA ILE A 141 -10.43 -65.31 -94.43
C ILE A 141 -10.20 -63.96 -93.74
N ASP A 142 -10.76 -62.89 -94.30
CA ASP A 142 -10.64 -61.52 -93.79
C ASP A 142 -11.23 -61.37 -92.37
N GLU A 143 -12.35 -62.05 -92.07
CA GLU A 143 -13.04 -61.98 -90.78
C GLU A 143 -12.21 -62.63 -89.66
N VAL A 144 -11.51 -63.74 -89.98
CA VAL A 144 -10.58 -64.40 -89.06
C VAL A 144 -9.32 -63.55 -88.84
N ILE A 145 -8.76 -62.95 -89.90
CA ILE A 145 -7.61 -62.05 -89.78
C ILE A 145 -7.97 -60.80 -88.95
N GLN A 146 -9.15 -60.22 -89.18
CA GLN A 146 -9.67 -59.08 -88.41
C GLN A 146 -9.87 -59.44 -86.94
N SER A 147 -10.46 -60.61 -86.64
CA SER A 147 -10.60 -61.15 -85.28
C SER A 147 -9.25 -61.27 -84.55
N LEU A 148 -8.24 -61.85 -85.21
CA LEU A 148 -6.88 -62.01 -84.66
C LEU A 148 -6.19 -60.65 -84.45
N PHE A 149 -6.36 -59.70 -85.38
CA PHE A 149 -5.79 -58.35 -85.26
C PHE A 149 -6.43 -57.57 -84.10
N VAL A 150 -7.76 -57.57 -83.99
CA VAL A 150 -8.50 -56.92 -82.89
C VAL A 150 -8.06 -57.49 -81.54
N LYS A 151 -7.92 -58.82 -81.41
CA LYS A 151 -7.46 -59.46 -80.16
C LYS A 151 -6.02 -59.11 -79.80
N ARG A 152 -5.10 -59.04 -80.78
CA ARG A 152 -3.72 -58.58 -80.56
C ARG A 152 -3.66 -57.12 -80.13
N THR A 153 -4.43 -56.24 -80.76
CA THR A 153 -4.53 -54.82 -80.41
C THR A 153 -5.11 -54.64 -79.01
N ALA A 154 -6.18 -55.35 -78.66
CA ALA A 154 -6.77 -55.34 -77.32
C ALA A 154 -5.78 -55.81 -76.23
N ILE A 155 -4.99 -56.86 -76.50
CA ILE A 155 -3.90 -57.31 -75.61
C ILE A 155 -2.84 -56.22 -75.43
N SER A 156 -2.48 -55.48 -76.49
CA SER A 156 -1.50 -54.39 -76.39
C SER A 156 -2.05 -53.21 -75.58
N ILE A 157 -3.32 -52.83 -75.79
CA ILE A 157 -3.98 -51.78 -75.02
C ILE A 157 -4.04 -52.16 -73.54
N LEU A 158 -4.56 -53.35 -73.22
CA LEU A 158 -4.65 -53.84 -71.84
C LEU A 158 -3.28 -53.93 -71.15
N LYS A 159 -2.21 -54.28 -71.86
CA LYS A 159 -0.84 -54.26 -71.30
C LYS A 159 -0.35 -52.86 -70.97
N ASN A 160 -0.62 -51.88 -71.83
CA ASN A 160 -0.27 -50.49 -71.57
C ASN A 160 -1.07 -49.98 -70.37
N GLU A 161 -2.40 -50.11 -70.39
CA GLU A 161 -3.27 -49.70 -69.28
C GLU A 161 -2.87 -50.34 -67.93
N ILE A 162 -2.51 -51.63 -67.91
CA ILE A 162 -2.00 -52.30 -66.70
C ILE A 162 -0.66 -51.71 -66.24
N THR A 163 0.22 -51.34 -67.17
CA THR A 163 1.52 -50.72 -66.85
C THR A 163 1.32 -49.33 -66.26
N ASP A 164 0.48 -48.50 -66.90
CA ASP A 164 0.15 -47.14 -66.47
C ASP A 164 -0.48 -47.15 -65.07
N ILE A 165 -1.48 -48.02 -64.85
CA ILE A 165 -2.16 -48.18 -63.55
C ILE A 165 -1.21 -48.75 -62.48
N THR A 166 -0.24 -49.60 -62.84
CA THR A 166 0.75 -50.10 -61.87
C THR A 166 1.69 -48.96 -61.43
N GLY A 167 2.10 -48.07 -62.33
CA GLY A 167 2.88 -46.87 -61.98
C GLY A 167 2.11 -45.94 -61.03
N GLU A 168 0.85 -45.61 -61.38
CA GLU A 168 -0.02 -44.81 -60.51
C GLU A 168 -0.22 -45.45 -59.11
N PHE A 169 -0.35 -46.78 -59.05
CA PHE A 169 -0.47 -47.52 -57.78
C PHE A 169 0.82 -47.47 -56.95
N GLU A 170 1.99 -47.64 -57.57
CA GLU A 170 3.28 -47.53 -56.87
C GLU A 170 3.50 -46.12 -56.31
N ASP A 171 3.16 -45.07 -57.08
CA ASP A 171 3.33 -43.68 -56.63
C ASP A 171 2.30 -43.29 -55.56
N LEU A 172 1.06 -43.76 -55.64
CA LEU A 172 0.08 -43.63 -54.55
C LEU A 172 0.53 -44.34 -53.27
N THR A 173 1.19 -45.49 -53.39
CA THR A 173 1.72 -46.25 -52.25
C THR A 173 2.85 -45.47 -51.56
N LYS A 174 3.82 -44.94 -52.32
CA LYS A 174 4.92 -44.11 -51.79
C LYS A 174 4.40 -42.87 -51.06
N LEU A 175 3.51 -42.09 -51.70
CA LEU A 175 2.92 -40.89 -51.07
C LEU A 175 2.17 -41.23 -49.75
N LYS A 176 1.56 -42.41 -49.68
CA LYS A 176 0.87 -42.91 -48.49
C LYS A 176 1.83 -43.47 -47.43
N GLU A 177 3.05 -43.84 -47.79
CA GLU A 177 4.12 -44.20 -46.84
C GLU A 177 4.79 -42.92 -46.29
N GLU A 178 5.11 -41.96 -47.16
CA GLU A 178 5.63 -40.63 -46.80
C GLU A 178 4.68 -39.90 -45.81
N LEU A 179 3.38 -39.86 -46.09
CA LEU A 179 2.38 -39.27 -45.18
C LEU A 179 2.28 -39.97 -43.81
N VAL A 180 2.59 -41.27 -43.74
CA VAL A 180 2.59 -42.02 -42.48
C VAL A 180 3.85 -41.72 -41.67
N GLU A 181 5.01 -41.62 -42.32
CA GLU A 181 6.27 -41.22 -41.67
C GLU A 181 6.20 -39.78 -41.13
N GLU A 182 5.69 -38.84 -41.93
CA GLU A 182 5.44 -37.45 -41.48
C GLU A 182 4.42 -37.37 -40.32
N LYS A 183 3.44 -38.29 -40.28
CA LYS A 183 2.49 -38.35 -39.16
C LYS A 183 3.16 -38.91 -37.90
N GLU A 184 3.94 -39.98 -38.02
CA GLU A 184 4.63 -40.59 -36.87
C GLU A 184 5.64 -39.61 -36.24
N GLU A 185 6.32 -38.79 -37.05
CA GLU A 185 7.17 -37.70 -36.53
C GLU A 185 6.35 -36.65 -35.74
N LEU A 186 5.20 -36.21 -36.27
CA LEU A 186 4.32 -35.24 -35.57
C LEU A 186 3.70 -35.82 -34.29
N ASP A 187 3.28 -37.09 -34.28
CA ASP A 187 2.77 -37.77 -33.08
C ASP A 187 3.84 -37.86 -31.97
N VAL A 188 5.12 -38.02 -32.33
CA VAL A 188 6.27 -37.95 -31.41
C VAL A 188 6.51 -36.52 -30.92
N GLN A 189 6.56 -35.53 -31.82
CA GLN A 189 6.77 -34.12 -31.45
C GLN A 189 5.66 -33.59 -30.53
N ARG A 190 4.38 -33.92 -30.79
CA ARG A 190 3.26 -33.57 -29.91
C ARG A 190 3.44 -34.18 -28.53
N LYS A 191 3.84 -35.45 -28.45
CA LYS A 191 4.04 -36.14 -27.16
C LYS A 191 5.16 -35.51 -26.32
N ASP A 192 6.25 -35.05 -26.93
CA ASP A 192 7.33 -34.35 -26.22
C ASP A 192 6.88 -32.95 -25.74
N LEU A 193 5.96 -32.30 -26.45
CA LEU A 193 5.28 -31.09 -25.98
C LEU A 193 4.28 -31.39 -24.84
N ASP A 194 3.52 -32.48 -24.90
CA ASP A 194 2.60 -32.92 -23.83
C ASP A 194 3.36 -33.15 -22.51
N GLU A 195 4.49 -33.87 -22.55
CA GLU A 195 5.35 -34.07 -21.39
C GLU A 195 5.94 -32.74 -20.85
N SER A 196 6.31 -31.83 -21.76
CA SER A 196 6.77 -30.48 -21.40
C SER A 196 5.67 -29.61 -20.78
N HIS A 197 4.44 -29.73 -21.26
CA HIS A 197 3.27 -29.00 -20.80
C HIS A 197 2.87 -29.41 -19.37
N GLU A 198 2.83 -30.71 -19.08
CA GLU A 198 2.56 -31.23 -17.73
C GLU A 198 3.63 -30.79 -16.71
N LEU A 199 4.91 -30.74 -17.09
CA LEU A 199 5.97 -30.21 -16.24
C LEU A 199 5.78 -28.72 -15.90
N LEU A 200 5.31 -27.90 -16.86
CA LEU A 200 5.00 -26.49 -16.62
C LEU A 200 3.75 -26.31 -15.77
N LEU A 201 2.72 -27.15 -15.93
CA LEU A 201 1.54 -27.17 -15.06
C LEU A 201 1.92 -27.53 -13.61
N ALA A 202 2.80 -28.52 -13.42
CA ALA A 202 3.32 -28.91 -12.11
C ALA A 202 4.13 -27.78 -11.45
N GLU A 203 5.00 -27.09 -12.20
CA GLU A 203 5.76 -25.95 -11.68
C GLU A 203 4.84 -24.75 -11.37
N LYS A 204 3.82 -24.48 -12.19
CA LYS A 204 2.78 -23.48 -11.91
C LYS A 204 2.03 -23.77 -10.60
N ALA A 205 1.63 -25.02 -10.38
CA ALA A 205 1.00 -25.46 -9.13
C ALA A 205 1.95 -25.41 -7.92
N LYS A 206 3.27 -25.50 -8.13
CA LYS A 206 4.31 -25.25 -7.11
C LYS A 206 4.47 -23.77 -6.79
N LEU A 207 4.55 -22.89 -7.80
CA LEU A 207 4.61 -21.44 -7.64
C LEU A 207 3.35 -20.88 -6.94
N GLN A 208 2.16 -21.40 -7.26
CA GLN A 208 0.92 -21.02 -6.58
C GLN A 208 0.89 -21.40 -5.08
N ARG A 209 1.50 -22.54 -4.72
CA ARG A 209 1.67 -22.94 -3.31
C ARG A 209 2.69 -22.05 -2.60
N GLU A 210 3.88 -21.84 -3.18
CA GLU A 210 4.88 -20.93 -2.59
C GLU A 210 4.31 -19.52 -2.39
N LEU A 211 3.58 -18.99 -3.38
CA LEU A 211 2.90 -17.69 -3.29
C LEU A 211 1.92 -17.62 -2.10
N SER A 212 1.13 -18.67 -1.90
CA SER A 212 0.16 -18.77 -0.79
C SER A 212 0.88 -18.84 0.58
N GLU A 213 1.96 -19.61 0.67
CA GLU A 213 2.82 -19.69 1.85
C GLU A 213 3.49 -18.34 2.16
N LYS A 214 3.97 -17.60 1.14
CA LYS A 214 4.53 -16.26 1.35
C LYS A 214 3.47 -15.26 1.79
N TYR A 215 2.25 -15.31 1.26
CA TYR A 215 1.16 -14.44 1.71
C TYR A 215 0.79 -14.67 3.19
N ASN A 216 0.68 -15.94 3.61
CA ASN A 216 0.46 -16.30 5.01
C ASN A 216 1.63 -15.84 5.91
N SER A 217 2.87 -16.02 5.45
CA SER A 217 4.08 -15.56 6.15
C SER A 217 4.10 -14.04 6.32
N ARG A 218 3.79 -13.29 5.25
CA ARG A 218 3.69 -11.82 5.24
C ARG A 218 2.66 -11.35 6.27
N GLU A 219 1.48 -11.97 6.31
CA GLU A 219 0.44 -11.60 7.26
C GLU A 219 0.85 -11.90 8.71
N LEU A 220 1.45 -13.06 8.98
CA LEU A 220 1.96 -13.40 10.31
C LEU A 220 3.00 -12.37 10.79
N VAL A 221 4.00 -12.05 9.96
CA VAL A 221 5.03 -11.05 10.28
C VAL A 221 4.42 -9.66 10.50
N ALA A 222 3.44 -9.24 9.68
CA ALA A 222 2.73 -7.98 9.89
C ALA A 222 1.95 -7.94 11.22
N ARG A 223 1.30 -9.04 11.61
CA ARG A 223 0.66 -9.18 12.93
C ARG A 223 1.69 -9.09 14.07
N THR A 224 2.85 -9.75 13.93
CA THR A 224 3.96 -9.67 14.90
C THR A 224 4.49 -8.25 15.05
N ILE A 225 4.72 -7.52 13.95
CA ILE A 225 5.14 -6.11 13.98
C ILE A 225 4.14 -5.23 14.73
N ASN A 226 2.83 -5.44 14.51
CA ASN A 226 1.80 -4.69 15.23
C ASN A 226 1.75 -5.03 16.73
N GLY A 227 1.99 -6.29 17.10
CA GLY A 227 2.13 -6.72 18.49
C GLY A 227 3.32 -6.05 19.18
N LEU A 228 4.51 -6.18 18.60
CA LEU A 228 5.74 -5.55 19.09
C LEU A 228 5.62 -4.02 19.19
N LYS A 229 4.85 -3.37 18.31
CA LYS A 229 4.59 -1.91 18.39
C LYS A 229 3.65 -1.52 19.52
N SER A 230 2.75 -2.42 19.96
CA SER A 230 1.99 -2.21 21.20
C SER A 230 2.91 -2.38 22.40
N GLU A 231 3.67 -3.47 22.46
CA GLU A 231 4.63 -3.78 23.51
C GLU A 231 5.66 -2.65 23.69
N LEU A 232 6.24 -2.13 22.60
CA LEU A 232 7.11 -0.95 22.62
C LEU A 232 6.42 0.30 23.19
N SER A 233 5.14 0.53 22.87
CA SER A 233 4.37 1.65 23.42
C SER A 233 4.10 1.49 24.92
N ASP A 234 3.84 0.26 25.37
CA ASP A 234 3.60 -0.05 26.78
C ASP A 234 4.89 0.03 27.60
N LEU A 235 6.03 -0.44 27.05
CA LEU A 235 7.37 -0.26 27.63
C LEU A 235 7.78 1.21 27.71
N GLN A 236 7.60 1.98 26.63
CA GLN A 236 7.86 3.44 26.63
C GLN A 236 6.97 4.17 27.65
N TYR A 237 5.74 3.71 27.86
CA TYR A 237 4.86 4.21 28.91
C TYR A 237 5.36 3.82 30.30
N HIS A 238 5.80 2.57 30.53
CA HIS A 238 6.40 2.13 31.80
C HIS A 238 7.69 2.89 32.15
N LEU A 239 8.58 3.10 31.19
CA LEU A 239 9.78 3.93 31.36
C LEU A 239 9.43 5.36 31.83
N LEU A 240 8.34 5.92 31.28
CA LEU A 240 7.82 7.22 31.71
C LEU A 240 7.29 7.20 33.16
N ILE A 241 6.81 6.07 33.68
CA ILE A 241 6.42 5.89 35.09
C ILE A 241 7.67 5.78 35.99
N VAL A 242 8.65 4.98 35.60
CA VAL A 242 9.89 4.76 36.38
C VAL A 242 10.69 6.06 36.50
N ARG A 243 10.85 6.80 35.39
CA ARG A 243 11.40 8.17 35.36
C ARG A 243 10.61 9.21 36.16
N GLN A 244 9.37 8.89 36.55
CA GLN A 244 8.53 9.70 37.45
C GLN A 244 8.48 9.13 38.89
N GLY A 245 9.43 8.27 39.26
CA GLY A 245 9.57 7.72 40.61
C GLY A 245 8.43 6.77 41.02
N GLY A 246 7.81 6.09 40.06
CA GLY A 246 6.65 5.22 40.29
C GLY A 246 5.30 5.97 40.35
N THR A 247 5.31 7.30 40.45
CA THR A 247 4.09 8.12 40.47
C THR A 247 3.65 8.57 39.08
N ASN A 248 3.06 7.67 38.30
CA ASN A 248 2.22 8.10 37.17
C ASN A 248 0.89 8.61 37.72
N VAL A 249 0.75 9.93 37.81
CA VAL A 249 -0.57 10.56 37.96
C VAL A 249 -0.99 11.08 36.58
N ASN A 250 -1.79 10.27 35.89
CA ASN A 250 -2.42 10.65 34.62
C ASN A 250 -3.09 12.03 34.78
N ALA A 251 -3.01 12.88 33.75
CA ALA A 251 -3.61 14.21 33.77
C ALA A 251 -5.14 14.21 33.97
N THR A 252 -5.79 13.04 33.86
CA THR A 252 -7.20 12.82 34.20
C THR A 252 -7.47 12.29 35.61
N SER A 253 -6.44 11.81 36.35
CA SER A 253 -6.56 11.34 37.73
C SER A 253 -6.00 12.32 38.78
N VAL A 254 -5.30 13.38 38.37
CA VAL A 254 -5.06 14.56 39.23
C VAL A 254 -6.37 15.35 39.40
N PRO A 255 -6.85 15.63 40.63
CA PRO A 255 -7.96 16.55 40.84
C PRO A 255 -7.61 17.98 40.42
N GLY A 256 -8.43 18.60 39.55
CA GLY A 256 -8.20 19.95 39.03
C GLY A 256 -8.31 21.07 40.08
N SER A 257 -7.60 22.19 39.85
CA SER A 257 -7.48 23.34 40.78
C SER A 257 -7.70 24.70 40.06
N THR A 258 -6.99 25.80 40.37
CA THR A 258 -7.32 27.21 40.04
C THR A 258 -6.39 27.99 39.08
N GLU A 259 -5.16 28.40 39.40
CA GLU A 259 -4.31 29.27 38.54
C GLU A 259 -3.15 28.56 37.78
N ASN A 260 -2.97 28.79 36.46
CA ASN A 260 -2.18 27.95 35.51
C ASN A 260 -0.63 27.85 35.70
N LEU A 261 -0.03 28.38 36.77
CA LEU A 261 1.44 28.37 37.00
C LEU A 261 2.02 27.00 37.42
N SER A 262 1.36 25.92 37.03
CA SER A 262 1.00 24.87 37.99
C SER A 262 0.73 23.51 37.35
N THR A 263 0.12 23.52 36.16
CA THR A 263 -0.14 22.35 35.35
C THR A 263 1.18 21.78 34.81
N LEU A 264 1.24 20.47 34.56
CA LEU A 264 2.42 19.82 33.98
C LEU A 264 2.92 20.49 32.66
N PRO A 265 2.04 21.00 31.77
CA PRO A 265 2.46 21.85 30.64
C PRO A 265 3.03 23.23 31.04
N GLY A 266 2.40 23.93 31.99
CA GLY A 266 2.81 25.27 32.41
C GLY A 266 4.22 25.31 33.02
N PHE A 267 4.59 24.29 33.79
CA PHE A 267 5.95 24.13 34.30
C PHE A 267 6.97 23.84 33.19
N LYS A 268 6.71 22.84 32.32
CA LYS A 268 7.67 22.39 31.30
C LYS A 268 8.07 23.49 30.29
N ALA A 269 7.21 24.48 30.06
CA ALA A 269 7.46 25.56 29.10
C ALA A 269 8.42 26.68 29.60
N ASN A 270 8.68 26.77 30.91
CA ASN A 270 9.34 27.93 31.53
C ASN A 270 10.72 27.64 32.13
N ALA A 271 11.35 26.51 31.77
CA ALA A 271 12.57 26.03 32.40
C ALA A 271 13.76 25.96 31.38
N PRO A 272 14.98 26.45 31.70
CA PRO A 272 15.98 26.89 30.68
C PRO A 272 17.18 25.95 30.36
N SER A 273 16.96 24.82 29.66
CA SER A 273 17.96 23.77 29.32
C SER A 273 18.79 23.12 30.47
N GLY A 274 18.28 22.03 31.10
CA GLY A 274 19.08 21.11 31.94
C GLY A 274 18.81 21.06 33.46
N TYR A 275 17.55 20.91 33.89
CA TYR A 275 17.14 20.80 35.31
C TYR A 275 15.98 19.81 35.48
N PHE A 276 15.81 19.38 36.72
CA PHE A 276 14.56 18.88 37.26
C PHE A 276 13.93 20.00 38.13
N GLY A 277 12.60 20.09 38.18
CA GLY A 277 11.90 21.08 39.02
C GLY A 277 10.58 20.55 39.54
N VAL A 278 10.32 20.81 40.83
CA VAL A 278 9.14 20.35 41.56
C VAL A 278 8.17 21.52 41.71
N PHE A 279 7.11 21.56 40.91
CA PHE A 279 6.07 22.60 40.96
C PHE A 279 4.69 21.98 40.80
N SER A 280 3.69 22.52 41.51
CA SER A 280 2.38 21.89 41.72
C SER A 280 1.24 22.93 41.71
N ILE A 281 0.26 22.77 40.81
CA ILE A 281 -1.17 22.57 41.19
C ILE A 281 -1.88 21.57 40.23
N GLY A 282 -2.82 21.83 39.28
CA GLY A 282 -3.46 23.02 38.69
C GLY A 282 -4.35 22.66 37.47
N ALA A 283 -5.11 23.56 36.82
CA ALA A 283 -5.70 24.82 37.29
C ALA A 283 -6.67 25.49 36.26
N TYR A 284 -7.95 25.72 36.59
CA TYR A 284 -9.09 26.19 35.75
C TYR A 284 -8.76 26.68 34.33
N THR A 285 -9.07 25.85 33.33
CA THR A 285 -9.09 26.25 31.90
C THR A 285 -10.37 25.78 31.21
N HIS A 286 -10.86 26.56 30.26
CA HIS A 286 -12.01 26.19 29.42
C HIS A 286 -11.50 25.37 28.23
N ARG A 287 -12.10 24.20 27.96
CA ARG A 287 -11.55 23.21 27.01
C ARG A 287 -11.65 23.60 25.51
N ASN A 288 -12.09 24.84 25.22
CA ASN A 288 -12.20 25.41 23.88
C ASN A 288 -11.41 26.72 23.85
N GLY A 289 -10.39 26.87 23.00
CA GLY A 289 -9.70 28.14 22.83
C GLY A 289 -8.22 28.03 22.42
N MET A 290 -7.61 29.19 22.19
CA MET A 290 -6.19 29.31 21.89
C MET A 290 -5.36 29.48 23.17
N SER A 291 -4.31 28.67 23.36
CA SER A 291 -3.27 28.96 24.36
C SER A 291 -2.34 30.04 23.82
N GLN A 292 -2.06 31.07 24.61
CA GLN A 292 -1.12 32.13 24.25
C GLN A 292 0.30 31.58 24.11
N TRP A 293 0.77 30.76 25.05
CA TRP A 293 2.09 30.10 24.96
C TRP A 293 2.17 29.16 23.74
N GLY A 294 1.10 28.43 23.44
CA GLY A 294 1.03 27.58 22.26
C GLY A 294 1.03 28.37 20.93
N ALA A 295 0.28 29.47 20.86
CA ALA A 295 0.29 30.39 19.72
C ALA A 295 1.67 31.01 19.49
N ARG A 296 2.34 31.43 20.56
CA ARG A 296 3.74 31.90 20.52
C ARG A 296 4.66 30.81 19.97
N ALA A 297 4.66 29.61 20.54
CA ALA A 297 5.56 28.53 20.11
C ALA A 297 5.37 28.18 18.62
N ARG A 298 4.14 28.26 18.10
CA ARG A 298 3.86 28.08 16.67
C ARG A 298 4.37 29.24 15.80
N ALA A 299 4.24 30.48 16.26
CA ALA A 299 4.80 31.65 15.58
C ALA A 299 6.34 31.64 15.57
N ASP A 300 6.97 31.26 16.68
CA ASP A 300 8.42 31.10 16.82
C ASP A 300 8.93 29.93 15.94
N ALA A 301 8.10 28.90 15.71
CA ALA A 301 8.30 27.87 14.68
C ALA A 301 7.88 28.30 13.25
N GLY A 302 7.78 29.60 12.98
CA GLY A 302 7.56 30.18 11.65
C GLY A 302 6.15 30.02 11.05
N LYS A 303 5.13 29.72 11.86
CA LYS A 303 3.73 29.65 11.39
C LYS A 303 3.09 31.03 11.36
N SER A 304 2.34 31.32 10.29
CA SER A 304 1.60 32.57 10.15
C SER A 304 0.40 32.66 11.12
N TYR A 305 -0.08 33.87 11.37
CA TYR A 305 -1.27 34.09 12.20
C TYR A 305 -2.48 33.28 11.67
N THR A 306 -2.62 33.15 10.35
CA THR A 306 -3.67 32.34 9.71
C THR A 306 -3.57 30.86 10.06
N GLN A 307 -2.36 30.29 10.04
CA GLN A 307 -2.09 28.88 10.39
C GLN A 307 -2.29 28.61 11.89
N ILE A 308 -1.91 29.56 12.73
CA ILE A 308 -2.12 29.50 14.19
C ILE A 308 -3.63 29.47 14.49
N LEU A 309 -4.38 30.40 13.89
CA LEU A 309 -5.83 30.48 14.07
C LEU A 309 -6.54 29.22 13.55
N SER A 310 -6.18 28.71 12.37
CA SER A 310 -6.80 27.48 11.84
C SER A 310 -6.51 26.23 12.68
N HIS A 311 -5.43 26.23 13.47
CA HIS A 311 -5.11 25.13 14.38
C HIS A 311 -5.92 25.18 15.69
N TYR A 312 -6.08 26.37 16.29
CA TYR A 312 -6.82 26.53 17.55
C TYR A 312 -8.34 26.67 17.35
N TYR A 313 -8.77 27.07 16.16
CA TYR A 313 -10.18 27.29 15.82
C TYR A 313 -10.56 26.62 14.49
N PRO A 314 -10.37 25.29 14.33
CA PRO A 314 -10.57 24.59 13.05
C PRO A 314 -12.01 24.64 12.53
N SER A 315 -12.99 24.93 13.41
CA SER A 315 -14.40 25.08 13.06
C SER A 315 -14.84 26.52 12.78
N PHE A 316 -13.93 27.50 12.82
CA PHE A 316 -14.24 28.92 12.57
C PHE A 316 -13.56 29.43 11.29
N VAL A 317 -14.23 30.31 10.55
CA VAL A 317 -13.72 30.87 9.30
C VAL A 317 -13.11 32.25 9.54
N LEU A 318 -11.83 32.43 9.20
CA LEU A 318 -11.21 33.75 9.20
C LEU A 318 -11.86 34.63 8.12
N THR A 319 -12.59 35.63 8.56
CA THR A 319 -13.37 36.55 7.74
C THR A 319 -12.71 37.93 7.77
N THR A 320 -12.48 38.52 6.60
CA THR A 320 -11.88 39.86 6.44
C THR A 320 -12.95 40.86 6.03
N GLY A 321 -12.76 42.15 6.37
CA GLY A 321 -13.73 43.21 6.09
C GLY A 321 -15.02 43.14 6.92
N TYR A 322 -15.00 42.44 8.06
CA TYR A 322 -16.15 42.34 8.95
C TYR A 322 -16.46 43.68 9.62
N SER A 323 -17.76 44.00 9.78
CA SER A 323 -18.22 45.25 10.38
C SER A 323 -17.97 45.26 11.89
N GLU A 324 -16.94 46.00 12.33
CA GLU A 324 -16.66 46.27 13.74
C GLU A 324 -17.76 47.20 14.34
N PRO A 325 -18.19 47.00 15.60
CA PRO A 325 -19.12 47.92 16.25
C PRO A 325 -18.46 49.29 16.50
N SER A 326 -19.24 50.37 16.50
CA SER A 326 -18.70 51.72 16.71
C SER A 326 -18.19 51.95 18.14
N THR A 327 -18.85 51.35 19.12
CA THR A 327 -18.54 51.49 20.55
C THR A 327 -18.69 50.18 21.31
N VAL A 328 -18.13 50.15 22.53
CA VAL A 328 -18.22 49.04 23.48
C VAL A 328 -18.37 49.59 24.90
N LYS A 329 -19.22 48.96 25.70
CA LYS A 329 -19.35 49.24 27.15
C LYS A 329 -18.44 48.29 27.94
N ILE A 330 -17.65 48.85 28.85
CA ILE A 330 -16.81 48.10 29.79
C ILE A 330 -17.37 48.29 31.20
N GLU A 331 -17.70 47.18 31.87
CA GLU A 331 -18.37 47.19 33.17
C GLU A 331 -17.82 46.11 34.11
N GLY A 332 -17.42 46.53 35.32
CA GLY A 332 -16.87 45.64 36.35
C GLY A 332 -15.50 46.07 36.89
N THR A 333 -14.97 45.31 37.84
CA THR A 333 -13.66 45.57 38.45
C THR A 333 -12.55 44.92 37.62
N GLY A 334 -11.49 45.68 37.32
CA GLY A 334 -10.29 45.27 36.60
C GLY A 334 -9.05 45.96 37.17
N LEU A 335 -7.99 46.06 36.37
CA LEU A 335 -6.74 46.74 36.76
C LEU A 335 -6.49 47.99 35.92
N ASP A 336 -5.97 49.04 36.55
CA ASP A 336 -5.44 50.21 35.83
C ASP A 336 -4.03 49.93 35.25
N CYS A 337 -3.48 50.90 34.51
CA CYS A 337 -2.13 50.81 33.96
C CYS A 337 -0.98 50.85 35.00
N SER A 338 -1.26 51.21 36.25
CA SER A 338 -0.35 51.09 37.39
C SER A 338 -0.54 49.77 38.18
N ASN A 339 -1.43 48.88 37.72
CA ASN A 339 -1.86 47.64 38.36
C ASN A 339 -2.68 47.80 39.66
N ASN A 340 -3.27 48.98 39.90
CA ASN A 340 -4.25 49.14 40.98
C ASN A 340 -5.60 48.55 40.57
N SER A 341 -6.37 48.05 41.54
CA SER A 341 -7.77 47.66 41.32
C SER A 341 -8.62 48.89 40.99
N LYS A 342 -9.37 48.84 39.89
CA LYS A 342 -10.26 49.90 39.42
C LYS A 342 -11.60 49.32 38.97
N TYR A 343 -12.70 49.94 39.40
CA TYR A 343 -14.02 49.69 38.81
C TYR A 343 -14.22 50.54 37.54
N TYR A 344 -14.79 49.91 36.52
CA TYR A 344 -15.11 50.51 35.23
C TYR A 344 -16.62 50.46 35.00
N ASN A 345 -17.16 51.55 34.44
CA ASN A 345 -18.48 51.62 33.83
C ASN A 345 -18.44 52.73 32.77
N GLU A 346 -17.79 52.44 31.65
CA GLU A 346 -17.48 53.42 30.59
C GLU A 346 -17.81 52.86 29.19
N THR A 347 -18.24 53.73 28.28
CA THR A 347 -18.46 53.38 26.87
C THR A 347 -17.47 54.16 26.02
N LEU A 348 -16.69 53.44 25.20
CA LEU A 348 -15.62 53.99 24.37
C LEU A 348 -15.67 53.45 22.95
N SER A 349 -14.87 54.01 22.03
CA SER A 349 -14.77 53.48 20.67
C SER A 349 -14.13 52.08 20.68
N PHE A 350 -14.59 51.22 19.78
CA PHE A 350 -14.08 49.83 19.70
C PHE A 350 -12.60 49.77 19.28
N ASP A 351 -12.13 50.71 18.47
CA ASP A 351 -10.71 50.85 18.11
C ASP A 351 -9.84 51.22 19.34
N THR A 352 -10.31 52.19 20.13
CA THR A 352 -9.66 52.55 21.41
C THR A 352 -9.64 51.37 22.38
N TYR A 353 -10.72 50.58 22.44
CA TYR A 353 -10.79 49.37 23.26
C TYR A 353 -9.79 48.29 22.82
N MET A 354 -9.75 47.96 21.52
CA MET A 354 -8.84 46.96 20.96
C MET A 354 -7.36 47.30 21.23
N ASN A 355 -7.00 48.59 21.25
CA ASN A 355 -5.65 49.06 21.57
C ASN A 355 -5.26 48.94 23.07
N ARG A 356 -6.16 48.49 23.96
CA ARG A 356 -6.04 48.55 25.43
C ARG A 356 -6.16 47.20 26.15
N ILE A 357 -5.93 46.12 25.42
CA ILE A 357 -5.93 44.75 25.94
C ILE A 357 -4.52 44.32 26.32
N PHE A 358 -4.35 43.83 27.55
CA PHE A 358 -3.06 43.47 28.16
C PHE A 358 -2.94 41.97 28.47
N GLU A 359 -3.68 41.14 27.72
CA GLU A 359 -3.73 39.69 27.86
C GLU A 359 -2.42 38.98 27.55
N MET A 360 -1.71 39.43 26.51
CA MET A 360 -0.51 38.77 25.99
C MET A 360 0.61 39.79 25.75
N PRO A 361 1.89 39.48 26.04
CA PRO A 361 2.97 40.45 25.92
C PRO A 361 3.18 40.96 24.48
N ALA A 362 3.13 42.29 24.32
CA ALA A 362 3.31 42.98 23.04
C ALA A 362 4.70 42.82 22.39
N SER A 363 5.67 42.23 23.11
CA SER A 363 7.01 41.90 22.64
C SER A 363 7.14 40.48 22.07
N TRP A 364 6.09 39.67 22.13
CA TRP A 364 6.07 38.35 21.52
C TRP A 364 5.97 38.42 19.99
N ASN A 365 6.21 37.29 19.35
CA ASN A 365 6.27 37.14 17.89
C ASN A 365 5.05 37.77 17.19
N PRO A 366 5.24 38.69 16.21
CA PRO A 366 4.13 39.41 15.59
C PRO A 366 3.01 38.55 15.02
N GLU A 367 3.29 37.31 14.57
CA GLU A 367 2.26 36.41 14.07
C GLU A 367 1.36 35.86 15.18
N ALA A 368 1.91 35.59 16.37
CA ALA A 368 1.12 35.27 17.55
C ALA A 368 0.30 36.49 18.02
N VAL A 369 0.90 37.69 18.03
CA VAL A 369 0.19 38.92 18.46
C VAL A 369 -0.96 39.26 17.49
N LYS A 370 -0.80 39.04 16.18
CA LYS A 370 -1.89 39.14 15.19
C LYS A 370 -3.00 38.11 15.42
N ALA A 371 -2.65 36.84 15.65
CA ALA A 371 -3.63 35.80 15.95
C ALA A 371 -4.44 36.15 17.22
N GLN A 372 -3.74 36.59 18.28
CA GLN A 372 -4.37 37.04 19.52
C GLN A 372 -5.28 38.25 19.30
N ALA A 373 -4.84 39.27 18.54
CA ALA A 373 -5.68 40.43 18.22
C ALA A 373 -6.97 40.06 17.47
N ILE A 374 -6.92 39.08 16.56
CA ILE A 374 -8.10 38.56 15.85
C ILE A 374 -9.04 37.80 16.79
N ALA A 375 -8.51 36.92 17.65
CA ALA A 375 -9.31 36.21 18.64
C ALA A 375 -9.94 37.17 19.67
N THR A 376 -9.18 38.14 20.17
CA THR A 376 -9.64 39.24 21.04
C THR A 376 -10.79 40.02 20.39
N ARG A 377 -10.67 40.40 19.11
CA ARG A 377 -11.72 41.12 18.37
C ARG A 377 -13.00 40.29 18.23
N SER A 378 -12.87 39.01 17.90
CA SER A 378 -14.00 38.12 17.63
C SER A 378 -14.78 37.79 18.89
N TYR A 379 -14.06 37.47 19.98
CA TYR A 379 -14.63 37.32 21.32
C TYR A 379 -15.34 38.61 21.76
N ALA A 380 -14.71 39.78 21.59
CA ALA A 380 -15.29 41.06 22.02
C ALA A 380 -16.63 41.34 21.32
N ILE A 381 -16.70 41.14 20.00
CA ILE A 381 -17.95 41.32 19.23
C ILE A 381 -19.00 40.29 19.65
N HIS A 382 -18.61 39.04 19.88
CA HIS A 382 -19.53 38.01 20.40
C HIS A 382 -20.10 38.40 21.78
N GLN A 383 -19.24 38.86 22.69
CA GLN A 383 -19.61 39.24 24.05
C GLN A 383 -20.51 40.49 24.09
N ILE A 384 -20.22 41.49 23.24
CA ILE A 384 -21.11 42.66 23.04
C ILE A 384 -22.48 42.22 22.53
N ASN A 385 -22.53 41.34 21.51
CA ASN A 385 -23.80 40.90 20.93
C ASN A 385 -24.64 40.03 21.88
N SER A 386 -24.01 39.25 22.76
CA SER A 386 -24.69 38.36 23.70
C SER A 386 -25.05 39.03 25.04
N ASN A 387 -24.18 39.91 25.57
CA ASN A 387 -24.28 40.45 26.94
C ASN A 387 -24.30 41.99 27.01
N GLY A 388 -24.01 42.70 25.92
CA GLY A 388 -24.05 44.17 25.86
C GLY A 388 -22.87 44.91 26.51
N TYR A 389 -21.99 44.21 27.24
CA TYR A 389 -20.78 44.76 27.87
C TYR A 389 -19.68 43.69 27.98
N ILE A 390 -18.45 44.13 28.27
CA ILE A 390 -17.30 43.25 28.53
C ILE A 390 -16.71 43.59 29.91
N ARG A 391 -16.31 42.57 30.69
CA ARG A 391 -15.62 42.78 31.99
C ARG A 391 -14.12 43.05 31.79
N PRO A 392 -13.51 44.01 32.50
CA PRO A 392 -12.09 44.38 32.36
C PRO A 392 -11.11 43.44 33.10
N ASN A 393 -11.42 42.15 33.20
CA ASN A 393 -10.61 41.18 33.94
C ASN A 393 -10.66 39.79 33.27
N GLN A 394 -9.91 38.83 33.84
CA GLN A 394 -9.73 37.46 33.35
C GLN A 394 -11.01 36.63 33.14
N SER A 395 -12.18 37.09 33.62
CA SER A 395 -13.48 36.47 33.33
C SER A 395 -13.92 36.70 31.88
N ASP A 396 -13.51 37.82 31.29
CA ASP A 396 -13.81 38.21 29.92
C ASP A 396 -12.50 38.57 29.20
N GLN A 397 -12.01 39.81 29.35
CA GLN A 397 -10.77 40.30 28.73
C GLN A 397 -10.07 41.37 29.61
N VAL A 398 -8.76 41.21 29.88
CA VAL A 398 -7.95 42.16 30.65
C VAL A 398 -7.73 43.47 29.89
N TYR A 399 -8.68 44.40 30.07
CA TYR A 399 -8.64 45.78 29.61
C TYR A 399 -8.03 46.71 30.67
N LYS A 400 -7.33 47.76 30.21
CA LYS A 400 -6.80 48.83 31.08
C LYS A 400 -7.13 50.23 30.55
N ASN A 401 -7.01 51.24 31.41
CA ASN A 401 -7.36 52.63 31.07
C ASN A 401 -6.32 53.40 30.23
N CYS A 402 -5.31 52.73 29.67
CA CYS A 402 -4.31 53.32 28.79
C CYS A 402 -3.93 52.32 27.69
N ASP A 403 -3.38 52.83 26.60
CA ASP A 403 -2.97 52.07 25.42
C ASP A 403 -1.80 51.11 25.70
N ASN A 404 -1.85 49.91 25.11
CA ASN A 404 -0.75 48.94 25.15
C ASN A 404 0.42 49.36 24.23
N ALA A 405 1.57 48.73 24.39
CA ALA A 405 2.80 49.00 23.66
C ALA A 405 2.68 48.75 22.15
N ALA A 406 3.60 49.34 21.38
CA ALA A 406 3.52 49.43 19.92
C ALA A 406 3.32 48.09 19.20
N GLY A 407 3.93 46.98 19.66
CA GLY A 407 3.75 45.66 19.03
C GLY A 407 2.30 45.18 19.02
N TRP A 408 1.54 45.42 20.10
CA TRP A 408 0.11 45.11 20.16
C TRP A 408 -0.69 46.02 19.22
N LYS A 409 -0.47 47.33 19.26
CA LYS A 409 -1.20 48.30 18.42
C LYS A 409 -0.94 48.08 16.92
N ASN A 410 0.29 47.72 16.55
CA ASN A 410 0.65 47.35 15.18
C ASN A 410 -0.10 46.07 14.73
N ALA A 411 -0.26 45.08 15.60
CA ALA A 411 -1.02 43.86 15.30
C ALA A 411 -2.53 44.11 15.22
N VAL A 412 -3.10 44.97 16.09
CA VAL A 412 -4.50 45.42 16.02
C VAL A 412 -4.77 46.12 14.69
N ALA A 413 -3.91 47.07 14.30
CA ALA A 413 -4.04 47.80 13.04
C ALA A 413 -3.87 46.89 11.81
N ALA A 414 -2.85 46.01 11.80
CA ALA A 414 -2.59 45.07 10.70
C ALA A 414 -3.67 43.98 10.54
N THR A 415 -4.56 43.82 11.51
CA THR A 415 -5.68 42.85 11.49
C THR A 415 -7.06 43.52 11.51
N LYS A 416 -7.15 44.83 11.26
CA LYS A 416 -8.43 45.56 11.35
C LYS A 416 -9.50 44.96 10.43
N GLY A 417 -10.71 44.78 10.95
CA GLY A 417 -11.80 44.09 10.25
C GLY A 417 -11.58 42.58 10.03
N MET A 418 -10.56 41.96 10.64
CA MET A 418 -10.36 40.50 10.59
C MET A 418 -10.89 39.85 11.87
N VAL A 419 -11.83 38.92 11.71
CA VAL A 419 -12.46 38.14 12.80
C VAL A 419 -12.60 36.68 12.43
N LEU A 420 -12.76 35.82 13.43
CA LEU A 420 -13.24 34.45 13.29
C LEU A 420 -14.76 34.46 13.29
N THR A 421 -15.40 33.83 12.30
CA THR A 421 -16.85 33.64 12.28
C THR A 421 -17.25 32.18 12.40
N SER A 422 -18.44 31.96 12.96
CA SER A 422 -19.18 30.71 12.91
C SER A 422 -20.59 31.04 12.42
N ASN A 423 -21.06 30.35 11.38
CA ASN A 423 -22.33 30.64 10.70
C ASN A 423 -22.52 32.14 10.35
N GLY A 424 -21.45 32.80 9.89
CA GLY A 424 -21.42 34.21 9.49
C GLY A 424 -21.40 35.23 10.64
N SER A 425 -21.59 34.81 11.90
CA SER A 425 -21.53 35.68 13.08
C SER A 425 -20.15 35.57 13.76
N ALA A 426 -19.71 36.63 14.44
CA ALA A 426 -18.47 36.61 15.23
C ALA A 426 -18.47 35.46 16.26
N ALA A 427 -17.41 34.64 16.22
CA ALA A 427 -17.30 33.42 17.01
C ALA A 427 -16.80 33.68 18.44
N PHE A 428 -17.21 32.83 19.38
CA PHE A 428 -16.76 32.86 20.77
C PHE A 428 -15.34 32.28 20.91
N SER A 429 -14.36 32.99 20.36
CA SER A 429 -12.95 32.57 20.34
C SER A 429 -12.25 32.88 21.67
N GLN A 430 -12.56 32.09 22.68
CA GLN A 430 -11.86 32.13 23.97
C GLN A 430 -10.36 31.84 23.79
N TYR A 431 -9.55 32.34 24.72
CA TYR A 431 -8.12 32.06 24.83
C TYR A 431 -7.72 32.05 26.30
N ALA A 432 -6.59 31.43 26.62
CA ALA A 432 -5.98 31.42 27.94
C ALA A 432 -4.45 31.50 27.82
N ALA A 433 -3.77 31.95 28.87
CA ALA A 433 -2.31 32.00 28.90
C ALA A 433 -1.70 30.58 28.87
#